data_AF-A0A847W398-F1
#
_entry.id   AF-A0A847W398-F1
#
_cell.length_a   1.000
_cell.length_b   1.000
_cell.length_c   1.000
_cell.angle_alpha   90.00
_cell.angle_beta   90.00
_cell.angle_gamma   90.00
#
_symmetry.space_group_name_H-M   'P 1'
#
loop_
_entity.id
_entity.type
_entity.pdbx_description
1 polymer ?
#
loop_
_entity_poly.entity_id
_entity_poly.type
_entity_poly.pdbx_seq_one_letter_code
_entity_poly.pdbx_strand_id
1 'polypeptide(L)' 'MYKVGQVIQGTITGIKPYGAFVKVDEKTSGLIHISEISEYYI' A
#
# COMPACT_ATOMS: atom_id res chain seq x y z
N MET A 1 -6.57 12.69 -8.89
CA MET A 1 -7.36 11.43 -8.91
C MET A 1 -6.49 10.34 -9.51
N TYR A 2 -6.36 9.22 -8.81
CA TYR A 2 -5.58 8.06 -9.28
C TYR A 2 -6.42 7.21 -10.24
N LYS A 3 -5.76 6.59 -11.22
CA LYS A 3 -6.41 5.67 -12.17
C LYS A 3 -6.04 4.22 -11.84
N VAL A 4 -6.95 3.29 -12.12
CA VAL A 4 -6.68 1.86 -12.01
C VAL A 4 -5.51 1.50 -12.93
N GLY A 5 -4.55 0.73 -12.42
CA GLY A 5 -3.32 0.34 -13.12
C GLY A 5 -2.20 1.39 -13.10
N GLN A 6 -2.43 2.56 -12.50
CA GLN A 6 -1.38 3.56 -12.32
C GLN A 6 -0.43 3.14 -11.20
N VAL A 7 0.87 3.10 -11.51
CA VAL A 7 1.91 2.93 -10.49
C VAL A 7 2.15 4.26 -9.79
N ILE A 8 2.13 4.24 -8.46
CA ILE A 8 2.30 5.41 -7.61
C ILE A 8 3.28 5.10 -6.48
N GLN A 9 3.94 6.14 -5.97
CA GLN A 9 4.75 6.05 -4.77
C GLN A 9 3.90 6.38 -3.54
N GLY A 10 4.15 5.68 -2.44
CA GLY A 10 3.50 5.90 -1.16
C GLY A 10 4.38 5.37 -0.03
N THR A 11 4.10 5.84 1.18
CA THR A 11 4.85 5.46 2.38
C THR A 11 4.06 4.44 3.17
N ILE A 12 4.69 3.31 3.52
CA ILE A 12 4.08 2.33 4.42
C ILE A 12 4.05 2.91 5.83
N THR A 13 2.85 3.07 6.39
CA THR A 13 2.65 3.65 7.72
C THR A 13 2.39 2.59 8.80
N GLY A 14 2.10 1.35 8.39
CA GLY A 14 1.94 0.25 9.33
C GLY A 14 1.76 -1.09 8.64
N ILE A 15 2.25 -2.15 9.28
CA ILE A 15 2.11 -3.52 8.81
C ILE A 15 1.34 -4.30 9.89
N LYS A 16 0.39 -5.11 9.44
CA LYS A 16 -0.40 -6.03 10.25
C LYS A 16 -0.33 -7.43 9.62
N PRO A 17 -0.65 -8.49 10.38
CA PRO A 17 -0.64 -9.86 9.84
C PRO A 17 -1.54 -10.06 8.61
N TYR A 18 -2.57 -9.24 8.43
CA TYR A 18 -3.50 -9.31 7.31
C TYR A 18 -3.22 -8.32 6.17
N GLY A 19 -2.21 -7.45 6.29
CA GLY A 19 -1.90 -6.47 5.24
C GLY A 19 -1.05 -5.29 5.67
N ALA A 20 -0.79 -4.40 4.73
CA ALA A 20 -0.01 -3.18 4.93
C ALA A 20 -0.85 -1.93 4.64
N PHE A 21 -0.68 -0.91 5.48
CA PHE A 21 -1.27 0.40 5.29
C PHE A 21 -0.28 1.29 4.55
N VAL A 22 -0.72 1.88 3.44
CA VAL A 22 0.06 2.81 2.64
C VAL A 22 -0.60 4.19 2.68
N LYS A 23 0.19 5.21 2.95
CA LYS A 23 -0.20 6.60 2.79
C LYS A 23 0.36 7.12 1.48
N VAL A 24 -0.52 7.54 0.58
CA VAL A 24 -0.13 8.07 -0.72
C VAL A 24 0.04 9.58 -0.65
N ASP A 25 -0.92 10.27 -0.04
CA ASP A 25 -0.89 11.71 0.18
C ASP A 25 -1.62 12.06 1.50
N GLU A 26 -1.81 13.35 1.80
CA GLU A 26 -2.46 13.80 3.03
C GLU A 26 -3.93 13.40 3.16
N LYS A 27 -4.62 13.15 2.05
CA LYS A 27 -6.05 12.84 1.96
C LYS A 27 -6.31 11.40 1.54
N THR A 28 -5.31 10.70 1.00
CA THR A 28 -5.46 9.37 0.41
C THR A 28 -4.61 8.35 1.15
N SER A 29 -5.29 7.35 1.71
CA SER A 29 -4.67 6.17 2.33
C SER A 29 -5.27 4.90 1.72
N GLY A 30 -4.47 3.84 1.67
CA GLY A 30 -4.86 2.54 1.12
C GLY A 30 -4.45 1.40 2.04
N LEU A 31 -5.11 0.26 1.86
CA LEU A 31 -4.76 -1.01 2.49
C LEU A 31 -4.42 -2.00 1.38
N ILE A 32 -3.26 -2.64 1.51
CA ILE A 32 -2.80 -3.72 0.65
C ILE A 32 -3.04 -5.01 1.42
N HIS A 33 -3.83 -5.93 0.86
CA HIS A 33 -4.09 -7.22 1.48
C HIS A 33 -2.79 -8.06 1.48
N ILE A 34 -2.57 -8.87 2.52
CA ILE A 34 -1.33 -9.65 2.66
C ILE A 34 -1.04 -10.55 1.44
N SER A 35 -2.07 -11.10 0.81
CA SER A 35 -1.93 -11.94 -0.40
C SER A 35 -1.34 -11.20 -1.62
N GLU A 36 -1.40 -9.87 -1.63
CA GLU A 36 -0.87 -9.03 -2.72
C GLU A 36 0.55 -8.52 -2.42
N ILE A 37 1.11 -8.83 -1.24
CA ILE A 37 2.46 -8.41 -0.83
C ILE A 37 3.45 -9.49 -1.23
N SER A 38 4.43 -9.15 -2.06
CA SER A 38 5.51 -10.07 -2.42
C SER A 38 6.42 -10.33 -1.21
N GLU A 39 6.69 -11.61 -0.93
CA GLU A 39 7.52 -12.06 0.20
C GLU A 39 9.01 -11.66 0.12
N TYR A 40 9.46 -11.13 -1.03
CA TYR A 40 10.88 -10.94 -1.34
C TYR A 40 11.43 -9.52 -1.16
N TYR A 41 10.71 -8.60 -0.51
CA TYR A 41 11.20 -7.24 -0.22
C TYR A 41 11.52 -7.09 1.27
N ILE A 42 12.54 -7.82 1.74
CA ILE A 42 13.24 -7.55 3.00
C ILE A 42 14.65 -7.08 2.71
#